data_AF-A0A834IBN4-F1
#
_entry.id   AF-A0A834IBN4-F1
#
_cell.length_a   1.000
_cell.length_b   1.000
_cell.length_c   1.000
_cell.angle_alpha   90.00
_cell.angle_beta   90.00
_cell.angle_gamma   90.00
#
_symmetry.space_group_name_H-M   'P 1'
#
loop_
_entity.id
_entity.type
_entity.pdbx_description
1 polymer ?
#
loop_
_entity_poly.entity_id
_entity_poly.type
_entity_poly.pdbx_seq_one_letter_code
_entity_poly.pdbx_strand_id
1 'polypeptide(L)'
;MRDYFSHTELILAGMWGGTRGAIHHIETLITDYIQTGNYLAKRVMDQHFLRYCIYPIIKQSMLHHDSLFEIQGSQPFPEHPIRDNYEQYNHYHVGCNISAHMEITVDVPNEQTVIWSVKDEHGHTVCEYQAQVFDKKCSVDLPRPFAEKIIAKKWKVITQTD
;
A
#
# COMPACT_ATOMS: atom_id res chain seq x y z
N MET A 1 14.22 -2.46 -3.87
CA MET A 1 14.37 -1.24 -3.04
C MET A 1 14.35 -1.67 -1.59
N ARG A 2 15.20 -1.11 -0.72
CA ARG A 2 15.24 -1.40 0.72
C ARG A 2 15.50 -0.13 1.50
N ASP A 3 14.46 0.43 2.08
CA ASP A 3 14.43 1.70 2.81
C ASP A 3 13.74 1.57 4.17
N TYR A 4 13.38 0.34 4.56
CA TYR A 4 12.75 0.05 5.84
C TYR A 4 13.14 -1.32 6.39
N PHE A 5 13.09 -1.51 7.70
CA PHE A 5 13.64 -2.71 8.35
C PHE A 5 12.92 -4.00 8.01
N SER A 6 11.68 -3.93 7.53
CA SER A 6 10.94 -5.10 7.03
C SER A 6 11.24 -5.43 5.57
N HIS A 7 12.02 -4.61 4.85
CA HIS A 7 12.36 -4.80 3.43
C HIS A 7 13.51 -5.81 3.26
N THR A 8 13.34 -7.01 3.80
CA THR A 8 14.42 -8.02 3.93
C THR A 8 14.46 -9.06 2.80
N GLU A 9 13.52 -9.03 1.85
CA GLU A 9 13.48 -9.98 0.75
C GLU A 9 14.51 -9.68 -0.34
N LEU A 10 14.84 -10.69 -1.16
CA LEU A 10 15.75 -10.55 -2.31
C LEU A 10 15.21 -9.58 -3.37
N ILE A 11 13.90 -9.62 -3.55
CA ILE A 11 13.08 -8.78 -4.42
C ILE A 11 11.73 -8.61 -3.72
N LEU A 12 11.24 -7.39 -3.56
CA LEU A 12 9.97 -7.14 -2.87
C LEU A 12 8.81 -7.09 -3.87
N ALA A 13 7.71 -7.77 -3.53
CA ALA A 13 6.46 -7.64 -4.25
C ALA A 13 6.04 -6.16 -4.31
N GLY A 14 5.61 -5.70 -5.49
CA GLY A 14 5.21 -4.30 -5.71
C GLY A 14 6.35 -3.28 -5.79
N MET A 15 7.62 -3.65 -5.58
CA MET A 15 8.77 -2.74 -5.57
C MET A 15 9.91 -3.18 -6.50
N TRP A 16 9.54 -3.68 -7.68
CA TRP A 16 10.48 -4.08 -8.73
C TRP A 16 9.89 -3.83 -10.12
N GLY A 17 10.76 -3.80 -11.12
CA GLY A 17 10.37 -3.65 -12.53
C GLY A 17 11.55 -3.99 -13.46
N GLY A 18 11.29 -4.07 -14.76
CA GLY A 18 12.31 -4.39 -15.77
C GLY A 18 11.96 -3.84 -17.15
N THR A 19 12.94 -3.78 -18.05
CA THR A 19 12.84 -2.99 -19.31
C THR A 19 13.16 -3.78 -20.60
N ARG A 20 13.27 -5.12 -20.55
CA ARG A 20 13.78 -5.91 -21.69
C ARG A 20 13.01 -7.18 -22.04
N GLY A 21 11.86 -7.43 -21.43
CA GLY A 21 11.07 -8.65 -21.70
C GLY A 21 11.82 -9.96 -21.45
N ALA A 22 12.85 -9.95 -20.60
CA ALA A 22 13.73 -11.09 -20.35
C ALA A 22 13.05 -12.27 -19.62
N ILE A 23 11.83 -12.05 -19.12
CA ILE A 23 11.01 -13.08 -18.47
C ILE A 23 9.91 -13.43 -19.46
N HIS A 24 10.04 -14.60 -20.08
CA HIS A 24 9.05 -15.13 -21.02
C HIS A 24 8.03 -16.01 -20.29
N HIS A 25 6.82 -16.12 -20.84
CA HIS A 25 5.79 -17.03 -20.34
C HIS A 25 5.48 -16.87 -18.84
N ILE A 26 5.41 -15.61 -18.36
CA ILE A 26 5.22 -15.30 -16.94
C ILE A 26 3.98 -15.98 -16.35
N GLU A 27 2.89 -16.08 -17.10
CA GLU A 27 1.65 -16.75 -16.67
C GLU A 27 1.87 -18.25 -16.41
N THR A 28 2.60 -18.93 -17.29
CA THR A 28 2.97 -20.33 -17.11
C THR A 28 3.88 -20.49 -15.90
N LEU A 29 4.90 -19.65 -15.75
CA LEU A 29 5.78 -19.68 -14.57
C LEU A 29 5.01 -19.51 -13.26
N ILE A 30 4.04 -18.58 -13.22
CA ILE A 30 3.18 -18.38 -12.07
C ILE A 30 2.35 -19.64 -11.81
N THR A 31 1.66 -20.16 -12.83
CA THR A 31 0.78 -21.33 -12.69
C THR A 31 1.55 -22.56 -12.22
N ASP A 32 2.70 -22.84 -12.84
CA ASP A 32 3.56 -23.97 -12.49
C ASP A 32 4.06 -23.83 -11.05
N TYR A 33 4.51 -22.64 -10.66
CA TYR A 33 4.95 -22.39 -9.29
C TYR A 33 3.81 -22.60 -8.26
N ILE A 34 2.61 -22.12 -8.56
CA ILE A 34 1.44 -22.29 -7.68
C ILE A 34 1.14 -23.78 -7.49
N GLN A 35 1.21 -24.59 -8.55
CA GLN A 35 0.98 -26.03 -8.48
C GLN A 35 1.99 -26.76 -7.59
N THR A 36 3.20 -26.23 -7.40
CA THR A 36 4.17 -26.83 -6.48
C THR A 36 3.75 -26.79 -5.01
N GLY A 37 2.86 -25.84 -4.64
CA GLY A 37 2.51 -25.60 -3.24
C GLY A 37 3.66 -25.09 -2.37
N ASN A 38 4.80 -24.71 -2.95
CA ASN A 38 6.01 -24.31 -2.21
C ASN A 38 5.94 -22.88 -1.68
N TYR A 39 4.89 -22.55 -0.94
CA TYR A 39 4.67 -21.27 -0.28
C TYR A 39 3.98 -21.45 1.07
N LEU A 40 4.24 -20.55 2.02
CA LEU A 40 3.74 -20.68 3.39
C LEU A 40 2.23 -20.42 3.51
N ALA A 41 1.73 -19.44 2.75
CA ALA A 41 0.32 -19.08 2.72
C ALA A 41 -0.02 -18.39 1.40
N LYS A 42 -1.29 -18.40 1.02
CA LYS A 42 -1.75 -17.73 -0.22
C LYS A 42 -1.35 -16.25 -0.28
N ARG A 43 -1.34 -15.56 0.87
CA ARG A 43 -1.04 -14.13 0.98
C ARG A 43 0.43 -13.76 0.69
N VAL A 44 1.35 -14.72 0.69
CA VAL A 44 2.80 -14.50 0.44
C VAL A 44 3.29 -15.25 -0.80
N MET A 45 2.36 -15.79 -1.58
CA MET A 45 2.64 -16.64 -2.73
C MET A 45 3.39 -15.88 -3.83
N ASP A 46 3.00 -14.64 -4.09
CA ASP A 46 3.67 -13.72 -5.01
C ASP A 46 5.10 -13.42 -4.54
N GLN A 47 5.29 -13.13 -3.26
CA GLN A 47 6.60 -12.86 -2.68
C GLN A 47 7.55 -14.06 -2.81
N HIS A 48 7.06 -15.28 -2.60
CA HIS A 48 7.86 -16.47 -2.77
C HIS A 48 8.11 -16.83 -4.24
N PHE A 49 7.13 -16.62 -5.12
CA PHE A 49 7.32 -16.75 -6.57
C PHE A 49 8.46 -15.86 -7.05
N LEU A 50 8.49 -14.60 -6.61
CA LEU A 50 9.58 -13.68 -6.95
C LEU A 50 10.93 -14.19 -6.44
N ARG A 51 10.98 -14.74 -5.22
CA ARG A 51 12.21 -15.30 -4.63
C ARG A 51 12.72 -16.52 -5.41
N TYR A 52 11.86 -17.48 -5.72
CA TYR A 52 12.28 -18.78 -6.25
C TYR A 52 12.33 -18.84 -7.77
N CYS A 53 11.47 -18.10 -8.47
CA CYS A 53 11.36 -18.16 -9.92
C CYS A 53 12.01 -16.96 -10.60
N ILE A 54 11.81 -15.75 -10.08
CA ILE A 54 12.26 -14.53 -10.76
C ILE A 54 13.66 -14.10 -10.37
N TYR A 55 13.98 -14.07 -9.07
CA TYR A 55 15.29 -13.63 -8.58
C TYR A 55 16.47 -14.38 -9.22
N PRO A 56 16.42 -15.72 -9.42
CA PRO A 56 17.49 -16.44 -10.11
C PRO A 56 17.74 -15.96 -11.54
N ILE A 57 16.72 -15.43 -12.22
CA ILE A 57 16.79 -14.90 -13.59
C ILE A 57 17.31 -13.46 -13.59
N ILE A 58 16.99 -12.63 -12.59
CA ILE A 58 17.32 -11.20 -12.65
C ILE A 58 18.61 -10.83 -11.89
N LYS A 59 19.12 -11.71 -11.01
CA LYS A 59 20.26 -11.39 -10.13
C LYS A 59 21.53 -10.96 -10.87
N GLN A 60 21.75 -11.41 -12.11
CA GLN A 60 22.89 -11.00 -12.93
C GLN A 60 22.70 -9.66 -13.66
N SER A 61 21.52 -9.07 -13.60
CA SER A 61 21.17 -7.82 -14.29
C SER A 61 20.18 -7.01 -13.45
N MET A 62 20.66 -6.52 -12.31
CA MET A 62 19.85 -5.81 -11.32
C MET A 62 20.49 -4.47 -10.94
N LEU A 63 19.67 -3.42 -10.89
CA LEU A 63 19.93 -2.21 -10.12
C LEU A 63 19.07 -2.30 -8.86
N HIS A 64 19.67 -2.16 -7.69
CA HIS A 64 18.92 -2.16 -6.44
C HIS A 64 19.35 -1.00 -5.55
N HIS A 65 18.36 -0.32 -5.00
CA HIS A 65 18.57 0.75 -4.03
C HIS A 65 18.42 0.22 -2.61
N ASP A 66 19.34 0.61 -1.74
CA ASP A 66 19.39 0.22 -0.33
C ASP A 66 19.89 1.41 0.51
N SER A 67 19.09 1.84 1.48
CA SER A 67 19.45 2.88 2.45
C SER A 67 19.55 2.33 3.87
N LEU A 68 19.40 1.01 4.07
CA LEU A 68 19.30 0.42 5.40
C LEU A 68 20.32 -0.69 5.68
N PHE A 69 20.53 -1.60 4.74
CA PHE A 69 21.35 -2.81 4.96
C PHE A 69 22.70 -2.75 4.26
N GLU A 70 22.92 -1.77 3.39
CA GLU A 70 24.17 -1.56 2.64
C GLU A 70 24.64 -2.85 1.90
N ILE A 71 23.69 -3.57 1.29
CA ILE A 71 24.00 -4.82 0.58
C ILE A 71 25.01 -4.57 -0.54
N GLN A 72 25.93 -5.51 -0.76
CA GLN A 72 26.96 -5.39 -1.79
C GLN A 72 26.35 -5.13 -3.18
N GLY A 73 26.84 -4.07 -3.84
CA GLY A 73 26.40 -3.67 -5.17
C GLY A 73 25.11 -2.82 -5.18
N SER A 74 24.57 -2.49 -4.01
CA SER A 74 23.46 -1.56 -3.88
C SER A 74 23.90 -0.13 -4.23
N GLN A 75 22.93 0.69 -4.60
CA GLN A 75 23.08 2.12 -4.82
C GLN A 75 22.25 2.88 -3.79
N PRO A 76 22.63 4.11 -3.40
CA PRO A 76 21.72 4.98 -2.67
C PRO A 76 20.46 5.22 -3.50
N PHE A 77 19.34 5.53 -2.83
CA PHE A 77 18.17 6.01 -3.54
C PHE A 77 18.49 7.35 -4.22
N PRO A 78 17.97 7.61 -5.43
CA PRO A 78 18.10 8.91 -6.06
C PRO A 78 17.51 10.00 -5.17
N GLU A 79 18.13 11.18 -5.18
CA GLU A 79 17.53 12.36 -4.57
C GLU A 79 16.17 12.62 -5.22
N HIS A 80 15.16 12.87 -4.38
CA HIS A 80 13.82 13.22 -4.81
C HIS A 80 13.31 14.38 -3.95
N PRO A 81 12.55 15.31 -4.55
CA PRO A 81 11.89 16.34 -3.76
C PRO A 81 10.81 15.69 -2.91
N ILE A 82 10.74 16.10 -1.63
CA ILE A 82 9.60 15.78 -0.77
C ILE A 82 8.34 16.34 -1.43
N ARG A 83 7.40 15.47 -1.79
CA ARG A 83 6.18 15.89 -2.52
C ARG A 83 5.06 16.25 -1.57
N ASP A 84 4.98 15.55 -0.45
CA ASP A 84 3.94 15.68 0.54
C ASP A 84 4.51 15.66 1.96
N ASN A 85 3.81 16.29 2.90
CA ASN A 85 4.26 16.38 4.29
C ASN A 85 4.41 15.01 4.99
N TYR A 86 3.64 14.00 4.58
CA TYR A 86 3.72 12.67 5.20
C TYR A 86 5.03 11.93 4.90
N GLU A 87 5.77 12.33 3.85
CA GLU A 87 7.08 11.74 3.53
C GLU A 87 8.14 12.11 4.59
N GLN A 88 7.84 13.05 5.48
CA GLN A 88 8.70 13.44 6.60
C GLN A 88 8.51 12.57 7.85
N TYR A 89 7.53 11.67 7.85
CA TYR A 89 7.29 10.81 9.00
C TYR A 89 8.41 9.80 9.18
N ASN A 90 8.84 9.57 10.43
CA ASN A 90 9.95 8.66 10.75
C ASN A 90 9.77 7.22 10.24
N HIS A 91 8.53 6.81 9.95
CA HIS A 91 8.20 5.48 9.43
C HIS A 91 7.89 5.49 7.92
N TYR A 92 8.08 6.62 7.25
CA TYR A 92 7.87 6.70 5.81
C TYR A 92 8.89 5.82 5.09
N HIS A 93 8.39 5.03 4.16
CA HIS A 93 9.15 4.22 3.23
C HIS A 93 8.27 3.94 2.02
N VAL A 94 8.90 3.57 0.90
CA VAL A 94 8.22 3.19 -0.32
C VAL A 94 7.31 1.99 -0.04
N GLY A 95 6.02 2.13 -0.34
CA GLY A 95 5.02 1.09 -0.09
C GLY A 95 4.49 1.02 1.34
N CYS A 96 4.84 1.96 2.23
CA CYS A 96 4.28 2.01 3.57
C CYS A 96 2.75 2.19 3.54
N ASN A 97 2.04 1.51 4.42
CA ASN A 97 0.61 1.75 4.61
C ASN A 97 0.42 3.04 5.42
N ILE A 98 -0.02 4.09 4.74
CA ILE A 98 -0.32 5.40 5.35
C ILE A 98 -1.78 5.55 5.77
N SER A 99 -2.55 4.47 5.90
CA SER A 99 -3.94 4.55 6.34
C SER A 99 -4.05 5.07 7.79
N ALA A 100 -5.15 5.78 8.03
CA ALA A 100 -5.64 6.16 9.34
C ALA A 100 -7.08 5.68 9.45
N HIS A 101 -7.41 5.19 10.64
CA HIS A 101 -8.74 4.73 10.99
C HIS A 101 -9.46 5.80 11.80
N MET A 102 -10.72 6.08 11.44
CA MET A 102 -11.60 7.02 12.13
C MET A 102 -12.97 6.38 12.34
N GLU A 103 -13.58 6.67 13.48
CA GLU A 103 -14.99 6.32 13.73
C GLU A 103 -15.85 7.57 13.58
N ILE A 104 -16.99 7.44 12.90
CA ILE A 104 -17.97 8.51 12.75
C ILE A 104 -19.28 8.07 13.36
N THR A 105 -19.79 8.87 14.30
CA THR A 105 -21.12 8.66 14.86
C THR A 105 -22.17 9.00 13.81
N VAL A 106 -23.10 8.08 13.59
CA VAL A 106 -24.23 8.22 12.68
C VAL A 106 -25.54 7.98 13.42
N ASP A 107 -26.56 8.76 13.10
CA ASP A 107 -27.90 8.60 13.70
C ASP A 107 -28.78 7.70 12.84
N VAL A 108 -28.28 6.50 12.59
CA VAL A 108 -28.92 5.48 11.74
C VAL A 108 -28.92 4.16 12.53
N PRO A 109 -29.97 3.32 12.43
CA PRO A 109 -29.99 2.03 13.10
C PRO A 109 -28.80 1.14 12.72
N ASN A 110 -28.41 0.25 13.63
CA ASN A 110 -27.38 -0.76 13.36
C ASN A 110 -27.77 -1.64 12.17
N GLU A 111 -26.77 -2.20 11.50
CA GLU A 111 -26.90 -3.09 10.34
C GLU A 111 -27.46 -2.40 9.07
N GLN A 112 -27.70 -1.09 9.11
CA GLN A 112 -27.93 -0.31 7.89
C GLN A 112 -26.62 0.08 7.22
N THR A 113 -26.71 0.35 5.92
CA THR A 113 -25.61 0.90 5.13
C THR A 113 -25.75 2.41 5.09
N VAL A 114 -24.64 3.12 5.34
CA VAL A 114 -24.52 4.56 5.12
C VAL A 114 -23.51 4.84 4.02
N ILE A 115 -23.77 5.85 3.22
CA ILE A 115 -22.78 6.42 2.32
C ILE A 115 -22.06 7.53 3.10
N TRP A 116 -20.74 7.43 3.21
CA TRP A 116 -19.91 8.50 3.74
C TRP A 116 -19.04 9.09 2.62
N SER A 117 -18.90 10.41 2.63
CA SER A 117 -18.09 11.15 1.67
C SER A 117 -17.16 12.12 2.37
N VAL A 118 -15.93 12.21 1.88
CA VAL A 118 -14.97 13.25 2.32
C VAL A 118 -15.12 14.45 1.39
N LYS A 119 -15.34 15.63 1.98
CA LYS A 119 -15.33 16.90 1.26
C LYS A 119 -14.07 17.69 1.62
N ASP A 120 -13.42 18.24 0.59
CA ASP A 120 -12.31 19.18 0.76
C ASP A 120 -12.78 20.55 1.30
N GLU A 121 -11.86 21.50 1.46
CA GLU A 121 -12.13 22.86 1.93
C GLU A 121 -13.06 23.66 1.00
N HIS A 122 -13.16 23.26 -0.27
CA HIS A 122 -14.01 23.89 -1.29
C HIS A 122 -15.37 23.19 -1.42
N GLY A 123 -15.59 22.08 -0.71
CA GLY A 123 -16.81 21.30 -0.75
C GLY A 123 -16.85 20.24 -1.86
N HIS A 124 -15.76 20.01 -2.58
CA HIS A 124 -15.68 18.94 -3.59
C HIS A 124 -15.58 17.57 -2.91
N THR A 125 -16.23 16.56 -3.50
CA THR A 125 -16.07 15.17 -3.08
C THR A 125 -14.68 14.67 -3.47
N VAL A 126 -13.88 14.29 -2.49
CA VAL A 126 -12.58 13.65 -2.70
C VAL A 126 -12.73 12.14 -2.86
N CYS A 127 -13.59 11.54 -2.02
CA CYS A 127 -13.94 10.14 -2.09
C CYS A 127 -15.32 9.90 -1.44
N GLU A 128 -15.93 8.78 -1.80
CA GLU A 128 -17.23 8.35 -1.30
C GLU A 128 -17.30 6.83 -1.28
N TYR A 129 -17.76 6.26 -0.17
CA TYR A 129 -17.86 4.82 0.02
C TYR A 129 -19.08 4.46 0.89
N GLN A 130 -19.49 3.20 0.80
CA GLN A 130 -20.49 2.62 1.69
C GLN A 130 -19.82 1.98 2.91
N ALA A 131 -20.44 2.11 4.08
CA ALA A 131 -20.04 1.42 5.30
C ALA A 131 -21.27 0.92 6.06
N GLN A 132 -21.13 -0.22 6.73
CA GLN A 132 -22.15 -0.73 7.65
C GLN A 132 -22.08 0.01 8.98
N VAL A 133 -23.25 0.26 9.58
CA VAL A 133 -23.38 0.87 10.89
C VAL A 133 -23.34 -0.19 11.98
N PHE A 134 -22.42 -0.03 12.92
CA PHE A 134 -22.31 -0.83 14.12
C PHE A 134 -22.23 0.08 15.34
N ASP A 135 -23.10 -0.14 16.33
CA ASP A 135 -23.20 0.68 17.55
C ASP A 135 -23.31 2.19 17.26
N LYS A 136 -24.19 2.56 16.33
CA LYS A 136 -24.35 3.96 15.85
C LYS A 136 -23.07 4.60 15.33
N LYS A 137 -22.11 3.81 14.87
CA LYS A 137 -20.86 4.28 14.28
C LYS A 137 -20.60 3.59 12.94
N CYS A 138 -19.86 4.27 12.08
CA CYS A 138 -19.23 3.64 10.92
C CYS A 138 -17.71 3.84 10.95
N SER A 139 -17.00 2.79 10.53
CA SER A 139 -15.55 2.80 10.37
C SER A 139 -15.18 3.46 9.05
N VAL A 140 -14.20 4.35 9.10
CA VAL A 140 -13.70 5.10 7.95
C VAL A 140 -12.19 4.96 7.91
N ASP A 141 -11.69 4.20 6.93
CA ASP A 141 -10.27 4.07 6.65
C ASP A 141 -9.90 4.98 5.47
N LEU A 142 -8.97 5.89 5.71
CA LEU A 142 -8.56 6.88 4.72
C LEU A 142 -7.07 7.21 4.84
N PRO A 143 -6.43 7.81 3.81
CA PRO A 143 -5.05 8.24 3.92
C PRO A 143 -4.87 9.19 5.11
N ARG A 144 -3.86 8.95 5.95
CA ARG A 144 -3.52 9.78 7.12
C ARG A 144 -3.50 11.30 6.83
N PRO A 145 -2.97 11.79 5.70
CA PRO A 145 -3.04 13.22 5.38
C PRO A 145 -4.47 13.77 5.29
N PHE A 146 -5.44 12.95 4.86
CA PHE A 146 -6.84 13.37 4.80
C PHE A 146 -7.44 13.40 6.21
N ALA A 147 -7.08 12.42 7.05
CA ALA A 147 -7.55 12.34 8.45
C ALA A 147 -7.07 13.56 9.24
N GLU A 148 -5.81 13.95 9.06
CA GLU A 148 -5.25 15.15 9.69
C GLU A 148 -5.99 16.42 9.27
N LYS A 149 -6.37 16.56 7.98
CA LYS A 149 -7.17 17.69 7.51
C LYS A 149 -8.58 17.69 8.10
N ILE A 150 -9.19 16.52 8.31
CA ILE A 150 -10.50 16.38 8.96
C ILE A 150 -10.41 16.74 10.45
N ILE A 151 -9.40 16.22 11.16
CA ILE A 151 -9.15 16.52 12.58
C ILE A 151 -8.89 18.02 12.78
N ALA A 152 -8.13 18.64 11.87
CA ALA A 152 -7.90 20.08 11.84
C ALA A 152 -9.13 20.91 11.41
N LYS A 153 -10.29 20.26 11.15
CA LYS A 153 -11.55 20.87 10.70
C LYS A 153 -11.45 21.65 9.40
N LYS A 154 -10.44 21.36 8.56
CA LYS A 154 -10.30 21.93 7.21
C LYS A 154 -11.15 21.16 6.21
N TRP A 155 -11.17 19.84 6.35
CA TRP A 155 -12.00 18.91 5.58
C TRP A 155 -13.11 18.38 6.47
N LYS A 156 -14.15 17.81 5.85
CA LYS A 156 -15.30 17.26 6.56
C LYS A 156 -15.70 15.92 6.00
N VAL A 157 -16.22 15.05 6.87
CA VAL A 157 -16.92 13.85 6.44
C VAL A 157 -18.41 14.11 6.55
N ILE A 158 -19.14 13.72 5.51
CA ILE A 158 -20.60 13.81 5.45
C ILE A 158 -21.14 12.41 5.30
N THR A 159 -22.19 12.10 6.05
CA THR A 159 -22.89 10.82 5.98
C THR A 159 -24.30 11.04 5.47
N GLN A 160 -24.76 10.16 4.59
CA GLN A 160 -26.12 10.10 4.09
C GLN A 160 -26.61 8.65 4.14
N THR A 161 -27.89 8.46 4.37
CA THR A 161 -28.52 7.15 4.19
C THR A 161 -28.62 6.84 2.71
N ASP A 162 -28.39 5.58 2.35
CA ASP A 162 -28.66 5.08 0.99
C ASP A 162 -30.17 5.15 0.67
#